data_AF-A0A7X2H2T5-F1
#
_entry.id   AF-A0A7X2H2T5-F1
#
_cell.length_a   1.000
_cell.length_b   1.000
_cell.length_c   1.000
_cell.angle_alpha   90.00
_cell.angle_beta   90.00
_cell.angle_gamma   90.00
#
_symmetry.space_group_name_H-M   'P 1'
#
loop_
_entity.id
_entity.type
_entity.pdbx_description
1 polymer ?
#
loop_
_entity_poly.entity_id
_entity_poly.type
_entity_poly.pdbx_seq_one_letter_code
_entity_poly.pdbx_strand_id
1 'polypeptide(L)'
;MMKHKPIEEMSFCILLVYIFAGALGAGYFYTRSFLALDALLYTAVLITILRSGQLTLLRVHAFLLLLIVLYWFSVAVAVDHEQALLEAARISSLLPLSLLFAGLSQERRDRIWSAWAWSGALLTLWGLAFGLFREGRLESTFGYANVFALLTAAGLVASWRSYKRSGDKRYWMLCAIQLVGLLLSGSRAVLILVVVGVIIHVFMNRQDKKTRLMGSVLLAALLVVVIAEVITNGGRTFREIAWNAPEFALRRIYWVDAFHLWQEHWLLGVGGGGWAVLYPSVFVRYVHQQYLQIALDTGVFGALAFIGMIVVSILGGLRKGSRDAVLAVVLFCVHLAFDIDLAYPLVFGLFVMLLTGIEIEGDKRREIRLPRSLRVTLALPCVLAVFTFTWLTASYILLAKGESAIARQDWDKASENLHSAQAMLPWSHDVHYHLAAVYSGMAQSEGNEAYMEKAIEEIKIASTMIPENRSYREMLKQVKKHEN
;
A
#
# COMPACT_ATOMS: atom_id res chain seq x y z
N MET A 1 -6.91 18.06 -32.43
CA MET A 1 -7.50 16.85 -31.79
C MET A 1 -6.60 15.61 -31.80
N MET A 2 -5.68 15.41 -32.77
CA MET A 2 -4.89 14.16 -32.86
C MET A 2 -3.78 13.95 -31.80
N LYS A 3 -3.21 15.02 -31.20
CA LYS A 3 -2.11 14.89 -30.21
C LYS A 3 -2.52 14.36 -28.83
N HIS A 4 -3.81 14.38 -28.47
CA HIS A 4 -4.27 13.96 -27.14
C HIS A 4 -4.50 12.45 -27.00
N LYS A 5 -4.95 11.78 -28.07
CA LYS A 5 -5.22 10.34 -28.06
C LYS A 5 -4.01 9.46 -27.65
N PRO A 6 -2.79 9.66 -28.17
CA PRO A 6 -1.67 8.78 -27.83
C PRO A 6 -1.21 8.93 -26.36
N ILE A 7 -1.36 10.11 -25.77
CA ILE A 7 -0.96 10.37 -24.37
C ILE A 7 -1.97 9.76 -23.39
N GLU A 8 -3.26 9.90 -23.72
CA GLU A 8 -4.32 9.24 -22.96
C GLU A 8 -4.16 7.71 -23.01
N GLU A 9 -3.83 7.16 -24.19
CA GLU A 9 -3.59 5.73 -24.35
C GLU A 9 -2.39 5.24 -23.54
N MET A 10 -1.27 5.98 -23.55
CA MET A 10 -0.13 5.70 -22.69
C MET A 10 -0.52 5.69 -21.21
N SER A 11 -1.24 6.72 -20.76
CA SER A 11 -1.69 6.84 -19.36
C SER A 11 -2.59 5.66 -18.97
N PHE A 12 -3.51 5.28 -19.86
CA PHE A 12 -4.36 4.12 -19.69
C PHE A 12 -3.57 2.81 -19.58
N CYS A 13 -2.62 2.57 -20.48
CA CYS A 13 -1.78 1.38 -20.45
C CYS A 13 -0.92 1.31 -19.17
N ILE A 14 -0.35 2.42 -18.74
CA ILE A 14 0.47 2.47 -17.50
C ILE A 14 -0.40 2.18 -16.26
N LEU A 15 -1.63 2.68 -16.22
CA LEU A 15 -2.56 2.34 -15.14
C LEU A 15 -3.01 0.88 -15.16
N LEU A 16 -3.13 0.26 -16.34
CA LEU A 16 -3.36 -1.18 -16.43
C LEU A 16 -2.15 -1.99 -15.93
N VAL A 17 -0.93 -1.58 -16.31
CA VAL A 17 0.31 -2.17 -15.80
C VAL A 17 0.37 -2.05 -14.29
N TYR A 18 0.06 -0.88 -13.74
CA TYR A 18 -0.02 -0.67 -12.28
C TYR A 18 -0.96 -1.69 -11.60
N ILE A 19 -2.16 -1.91 -12.15
CA ILE A 19 -3.12 -2.85 -11.54
C ILE A 19 -2.61 -4.30 -11.61
N PHE A 20 -2.20 -4.77 -12.79
CA PHE A 20 -1.89 -6.18 -13.00
C PHE A 20 -0.49 -6.57 -12.50
N ALA A 21 0.52 -5.73 -12.71
CA ALA A 21 1.85 -5.97 -12.16
C ALA A 21 1.84 -5.84 -10.63
N GLY A 22 1.04 -4.92 -10.07
CA GLY A 22 0.83 -4.83 -8.64
C GLY A 22 0.14 -6.08 -8.08
N ALA A 23 -0.91 -6.56 -8.74
CA ALA A 23 -1.61 -7.77 -8.32
C ALA A 23 -0.66 -8.98 -8.29
N LEU A 24 0.14 -9.19 -9.34
CA LEU A 24 1.09 -10.31 -9.37
C LEU A 24 2.32 -10.09 -8.47
N GLY A 25 2.71 -8.83 -8.24
CA GLY A 25 3.88 -8.42 -7.47
C GLY A 25 3.59 -8.05 -6.02
N ALA A 26 2.73 -8.83 -5.34
CA ALA A 26 2.41 -8.65 -3.91
C ALA A 26 1.96 -7.22 -3.53
N GLY A 27 1.20 -6.56 -4.41
CA GLY A 27 0.68 -5.22 -4.17
C GLY A 27 1.71 -4.10 -4.15
N TYR A 28 2.91 -4.34 -4.68
CA TYR A 28 4.08 -3.46 -4.54
C TYR A 28 4.59 -3.30 -3.09
N PHE A 29 4.35 -4.29 -2.23
CA PHE A 29 4.78 -4.24 -0.83
C PHE A 29 6.32 -4.13 -0.67
N TYR A 30 7.08 -4.80 -1.53
CA TYR A 30 8.54 -4.81 -1.47
C TYR A 30 9.18 -3.52 -1.99
N THR A 31 10.25 -3.07 -1.33
CA THR A 31 11.00 -1.84 -1.61
C THR A 31 11.33 -1.63 -3.08
N ARG A 32 12.04 -2.58 -3.70
CA ARG A 32 12.38 -2.52 -5.12
C ARG A 32 11.18 -2.40 -6.05
N SER A 33 10.02 -2.92 -5.65
CA SER A 33 8.82 -2.96 -6.49
C SER A 33 8.12 -1.60 -6.53
N PHE A 34 7.96 -0.94 -5.38
CA PHE A 34 7.33 0.39 -5.36
C PHE A 34 8.27 1.48 -5.87
N LEU A 35 9.59 1.38 -5.64
CA LEU A 35 10.55 2.34 -6.21
C LEU A 35 10.58 2.28 -7.74
N ALA A 36 10.54 1.07 -8.32
CA ALA A 36 10.45 0.90 -9.76
C ALA A 36 9.13 1.44 -10.32
N LEU A 37 8.04 1.25 -9.58
CA LEU A 37 6.74 1.82 -9.91
C LEU A 37 6.79 3.36 -9.90
N ASP A 38 7.41 3.98 -8.91
CA ASP A 38 7.53 5.44 -8.82
C ASP A 38 8.26 6.00 -10.04
N ALA A 39 9.40 5.41 -10.41
CA ALA A 39 10.12 5.79 -11.62
C ALA A 39 9.22 5.72 -12.87
N LEU A 40 8.43 4.67 -13.02
CA LEU A 40 7.48 4.49 -14.12
C LEU A 40 6.38 5.56 -14.12
N LEU A 41 5.73 5.80 -12.97
CA LEU A 41 4.62 6.75 -12.84
C LEU A 41 5.07 8.19 -13.05
N TYR A 42 6.20 8.59 -12.48
CA TYR A 42 6.77 9.93 -12.71
C TYR A 42 7.23 10.11 -14.15
N THR A 43 7.76 9.08 -14.81
CA THR A 43 8.08 9.12 -16.25
C THR A 43 6.82 9.36 -17.08
N ALA A 44 5.72 8.68 -16.76
CA ALA A 44 4.44 8.87 -17.44
C ALA A 44 3.88 10.29 -17.30
N VAL A 45 3.94 10.85 -16.09
CA VAL A 45 3.52 12.22 -15.82
C VAL A 45 4.43 13.23 -16.51
N LEU A 46 5.74 13.03 -16.49
CA LEU A 46 6.70 13.87 -17.21
C LEU A 46 6.38 13.93 -18.72
N ILE A 47 6.17 12.77 -19.35
CA ILE A 47 5.78 12.70 -20.76
C ILE A 47 4.45 13.41 -20.99
N THR A 48 3.49 13.24 -20.08
CA THR A 48 2.17 13.91 -20.15
C THR A 48 2.32 15.43 -20.09
N ILE A 49 3.11 15.97 -19.16
CA ILE A 49 3.37 17.41 -19.02
C ILE A 49 4.04 17.98 -20.28
N LEU A 50 5.08 17.31 -20.76
CA LEU A 50 5.88 17.79 -21.90
C LEU A 50 5.09 17.74 -23.22
N ARG A 51 4.32 16.67 -23.46
CA ARG A 51 3.63 16.45 -24.75
C ARG A 51 2.21 16.99 -24.82
N SER A 52 1.41 16.88 -23.76
CA SER A 52 0.01 17.34 -23.78
C SER A 52 -0.12 18.82 -23.43
N GLY A 53 0.74 19.31 -22.53
CA GLY A 53 0.64 20.64 -21.94
C GLY A 53 -0.69 20.92 -21.22
N GLN A 54 -1.42 19.89 -20.82
CA GLN A 54 -2.68 20.00 -20.09
C GLN A 54 -2.65 19.07 -18.88
N LEU A 55 -3.14 19.56 -17.74
CA LEU A 55 -3.35 18.76 -16.54
C LEU A 55 -4.75 19.00 -16.00
N THR A 56 -5.38 17.93 -15.52
CA THR A 56 -6.62 18.00 -14.75
C THR A 56 -6.25 18.03 -13.28
N LEU A 57 -6.42 19.19 -12.64
CA LEU A 57 -6.15 19.35 -11.21
C LEU A 57 -7.44 19.33 -10.40
N LEU A 58 -7.40 18.62 -9.28
CA LEU A 58 -8.49 18.35 -8.36
C LEU A 58 -8.02 18.66 -6.93
N ARG A 59 -8.94 18.73 -5.98
CA ARG A 59 -8.58 19.08 -4.58
C ARG A 59 -7.80 17.95 -3.93
N VAL A 60 -8.16 16.70 -4.25
CA VAL A 60 -7.40 15.51 -3.84
C VAL A 60 -5.91 15.63 -4.19
N HIS A 61 -5.54 16.21 -5.34
CA HIS A 61 -4.13 16.39 -5.71
C HIS A 61 -3.37 17.36 -4.79
N ALA A 62 -4.05 18.40 -4.29
CA ALA A 62 -3.43 19.34 -3.35
C ALA A 62 -3.19 18.68 -1.99
N PHE A 63 -4.14 17.88 -1.50
CA PHE A 63 -3.95 17.10 -0.26
C PHE A 63 -2.89 16.02 -0.41
N LEU A 64 -2.84 15.31 -1.54
CA LEU A 64 -1.78 14.33 -1.83
C LEU A 64 -0.41 15.00 -1.85
N LEU A 65 -0.27 16.15 -2.51
CA LEU A 65 0.99 16.90 -2.51
C LEU A 65 1.39 17.33 -1.10
N LEU A 66 0.45 17.85 -0.31
CA LEU A 66 0.69 18.21 1.09
C LEU A 66 1.14 17.00 1.91
N LEU A 67 0.45 15.86 1.77
CA LEU A 67 0.79 14.63 2.47
C LEU A 67 2.21 14.15 2.09
N ILE A 68 2.54 14.14 0.80
CA ILE A 68 3.89 13.79 0.31
C ILE A 68 4.95 14.69 0.93
N VAL A 69 4.74 16.02 0.93
CA VAL A 69 5.67 16.98 1.53
C VAL A 69 5.86 16.71 3.03
N LEU A 70 4.79 16.40 3.76
CA LEU A 70 4.85 16.11 5.19
C LEU A 70 5.59 14.79 5.47
N TYR A 71 5.41 13.76 4.65
CA TYR A 71 6.22 12.54 4.75
C TYR A 71 7.70 12.80 4.50
N TRP A 72 8.06 13.55 3.45
CA TRP A 72 9.45 13.94 3.21
C TRP A 72 10.03 14.81 4.32
N PHE A 73 9.23 15.68 4.93
CA PHE A 73 9.65 16.47 6.10
C PHE A 73 9.91 15.57 7.33
N SER A 74 9.08 14.54 7.52
CA SER A 74 9.24 13.60 8.65
C SER A 74 10.56 12.84 8.64
N VAL A 75 11.19 12.67 7.47
CA VAL A 75 12.53 12.03 7.34
C VAL A 75 13.58 12.76 8.18
N ALA A 76 13.48 14.09 8.34
CA ALA A 76 14.46 14.89 9.08
C ALA A 76 14.38 14.72 10.61
N VAL A 77 13.27 14.17 11.11
CA VAL A 77 13.00 13.94 12.55
C VAL A 77 12.78 12.46 12.84
N ALA A 78 13.04 11.60 11.86
CA ALA A 78 12.81 10.17 11.97
C ALA A 78 13.81 9.51 12.91
N VAL A 79 13.31 8.56 13.70
CA VAL A 79 14.18 7.65 14.48
C VAL A 79 14.93 6.70 13.54
N ASP A 80 14.26 6.25 12.48
CA ASP A 80 14.83 5.45 11.41
C ASP A 80 14.76 6.23 10.09
N HIS A 81 15.88 6.86 9.72
CA HIS A 81 15.96 7.71 8.53
C HIS A 81 15.76 6.91 7.24
N GLU A 82 16.26 5.67 7.19
CA GLU A 82 16.15 4.80 6.02
C GLU A 82 14.69 4.39 5.79
N GLN A 83 14.02 3.88 6.83
CA GLN A 83 12.61 3.49 6.73
C GLN A 83 11.71 4.71 6.47
N ALA A 84 11.98 5.86 7.09
CA ALA A 84 11.19 7.07 6.83
C ALA A 84 11.31 7.53 5.38
N LEU A 85 12.51 7.47 4.79
CA LEU A 85 12.73 7.76 3.38
C LEU A 85 11.95 6.79 2.48
N LEU A 86 11.96 5.49 2.82
CA LEU A 86 11.23 4.48 2.07
C LEU A 86 9.71 4.65 2.15
N GLU A 87 9.17 5.00 3.31
CA GLU A 87 7.74 5.30 3.46
C GLU A 87 7.37 6.59 2.70
N ALA A 88 8.21 7.64 2.75
CA ALA A 88 7.99 8.86 1.96
C ALA A 88 8.02 8.60 0.45
N ALA A 89 8.95 7.74 -0.02
CA ALA A 89 8.98 7.27 -1.40
C ALA A 89 7.68 6.52 -1.75
N ARG A 90 7.23 5.59 -0.90
CA ARG A 90 5.99 4.82 -1.11
C ARG A 90 4.76 5.72 -1.31
N ILE A 91 4.62 6.76 -0.47
CA ILE A 91 3.51 7.74 -0.56
C ILE A 91 3.62 8.62 -1.83
N SER A 92 4.84 8.83 -2.34
CA SER A 92 5.09 9.65 -3.53
C SER A 92 4.47 9.05 -4.81
N SER A 93 4.20 7.74 -4.84
CA SER A 93 3.49 7.04 -5.93
C SER A 93 2.07 7.57 -6.20
N LEU A 94 1.40 8.11 -5.18
CA LEU A 94 -0.04 8.37 -5.20
C LEU A 94 -0.42 9.57 -6.07
N LEU A 95 0.39 10.63 -6.05
CA LEU A 95 0.15 11.83 -6.82
C LEU A 95 0.22 11.59 -8.34
N PRO A 96 1.29 11.00 -8.91
CA PRO A 96 1.34 10.73 -10.34
C PRO A 96 0.26 9.73 -10.77
N LEU A 97 -0.03 8.72 -9.96
CA LEU A 97 -1.16 7.80 -10.21
C LEU A 97 -2.49 8.55 -10.37
N SER A 98 -2.81 9.42 -9.40
CA SER A 98 -4.05 10.20 -9.42
C SER A 98 -4.12 11.16 -10.62
N LEU A 99 -3.01 11.82 -10.95
CA LEU A 99 -2.94 12.74 -12.10
C LEU A 99 -3.21 12.02 -13.42
N LEU A 100 -2.59 10.85 -13.63
CA LEU A 100 -2.81 10.02 -14.82
C LEU A 100 -4.27 9.56 -14.91
N PHE A 101 -4.86 9.11 -13.79
CA PHE A 101 -6.25 8.67 -13.76
C PHE A 101 -7.23 9.81 -14.02
N ALA A 102 -6.96 10.99 -13.47
CA ALA A 102 -7.77 12.19 -13.70
C ALA A 102 -7.72 12.68 -15.15
N GLY A 103 -6.60 12.47 -15.84
CA GLY A 103 -6.42 12.83 -17.25
C GLY A 103 -7.20 11.97 -18.24
N LEU A 104 -7.75 10.82 -17.82
CA LEU A 104 -8.46 9.91 -18.72
C LEU A 104 -9.84 10.45 -19.17
N SER A 105 -10.34 9.95 -20.30
CA SER A 105 -11.75 10.05 -20.65
C SER A 105 -12.61 9.17 -19.73
N GLN A 106 -13.93 9.41 -19.73
CA GLN A 106 -14.86 8.61 -18.95
C GLN A 106 -14.84 7.14 -19.39
N GLU A 107 -14.80 6.88 -20.71
CA GLU A 107 -14.75 5.51 -21.24
C GLU A 107 -13.49 4.75 -20.77
N ARG A 108 -12.31 5.40 -20.81
CA ARG A 108 -11.06 4.78 -20.35
C ARG A 108 -11.08 4.53 -18.84
N ARG A 109 -11.60 5.46 -18.03
CA ARG A 109 -11.78 5.21 -16.58
C ARG A 109 -12.70 4.04 -16.29
N ASP A 110 -13.77 3.86 -17.06
CA ASP A 110 -14.69 2.74 -16.90
C ASP A 110 -14.02 1.40 -17.21
N ARG A 111 -13.10 1.40 -18.17
CA ARG A 111 -12.23 0.25 -18.44
C ARG A 111 -11.22 0.01 -17.30
N ILE A 112 -10.67 1.05 -16.68
CA ILE A 112 -9.83 0.91 -15.46
C ILE A 112 -10.63 0.30 -14.31
N TRP A 113 -11.87 0.74 -14.07
CA TRP A 113 -12.74 0.10 -13.08
C TRP A 113 -13.01 -1.36 -13.41
N SER A 114 -13.24 -1.66 -14.68
CA SER A 114 -13.37 -3.05 -15.14
C SER A 114 -12.08 -3.87 -14.91
N ALA A 115 -10.90 -3.26 -15.02
CA ALA A 115 -9.63 -3.93 -14.77
C ALA A 115 -9.49 -4.36 -13.30
N TRP A 116 -10.01 -3.59 -12.33
CA TRP A 116 -10.08 -4.01 -10.92
C TRP A 116 -10.94 -5.27 -10.72
N ALA A 117 -12.06 -5.39 -11.43
CA ALA A 117 -12.88 -6.61 -11.41
C ALA A 117 -12.11 -7.83 -11.93
N TRP A 118 -11.38 -7.67 -13.04
CA TRP A 118 -10.54 -8.73 -13.60
C TRP A 118 -9.36 -9.08 -12.69
N SER A 119 -8.74 -8.08 -12.05
CA SER A 119 -7.62 -8.26 -11.13
C SER A 119 -8.02 -9.10 -9.91
N GLY A 120 -9.12 -8.78 -9.24
CA GLY A 120 -9.61 -9.56 -8.10
C GLY A 120 -9.95 -11.01 -8.45
N ALA A 121 -10.59 -11.22 -9.62
CA ALA A 121 -10.87 -12.56 -10.11
C ALA A 121 -9.59 -13.34 -10.48
N LEU A 122 -8.64 -12.69 -11.16
CA LEU A 122 -7.33 -13.27 -11.48
C LEU A 122 -6.61 -13.72 -10.20
N LEU A 123 -6.53 -12.86 -9.19
CA LEU A 123 -5.88 -13.17 -7.92
C LEU A 123 -6.52 -14.35 -7.20
N THR A 124 -7.84 -14.46 -7.27
CA THR A 124 -8.56 -15.60 -6.69
C THR A 124 -8.20 -16.90 -7.40
N LEU A 125 -8.28 -16.91 -8.73
CA LEU A 125 -7.96 -18.10 -9.52
C LEU A 125 -6.48 -18.48 -9.41
N TRP A 126 -5.58 -17.48 -9.41
CA TRP A 126 -4.15 -17.67 -9.24
C TRP A 126 -3.84 -18.28 -7.87
N GLY A 127 -4.41 -17.71 -6.81
CA GLY A 127 -4.22 -18.22 -5.46
C GLY A 127 -4.71 -19.66 -5.29
N LEU A 128 -5.84 -20.00 -5.92
CA LEU A 128 -6.36 -21.37 -5.95
C LEU A 128 -5.46 -22.32 -6.74
N ALA A 129 -5.01 -21.92 -7.93
CA ALA A 129 -4.19 -22.75 -8.81
C ALA A 129 -2.83 -23.09 -8.20
N PHE A 130 -2.23 -22.16 -7.44
CA PHE A 130 -0.92 -22.34 -6.82
C PHE A 130 -0.99 -22.68 -5.33
N GLY A 131 -2.19 -22.88 -4.77
CA GLY A 131 -2.36 -23.23 -3.36
C GLY A 131 -1.80 -22.18 -2.39
N LEU A 132 -1.96 -20.89 -2.70
CA LEU A 132 -1.42 -19.76 -1.92
C LEU A 132 -2.26 -19.47 -0.67
N PHE A 133 -2.32 -20.46 0.21
CA PHE A 133 -2.97 -20.40 1.50
C PHE A 133 -1.94 -20.27 2.62
N ARG A 134 -2.24 -19.44 3.62
CA ARG A 134 -1.50 -19.39 4.88
C ARG A 134 -2.50 -19.55 6.03
N GLU A 135 -2.22 -20.50 6.93
CA GLU A 135 -3.11 -20.82 8.07
C GLU A 135 -4.57 -21.09 7.64
N GLY A 136 -4.75 -21.76 6.49
CA GLY A 136 -6.07 -22.09 5.94
C GLY A 136 -6.81 -20.92 5.26
N ARG A 137 -6.19 -19.74 5.16
CA ARG A 137 -6.76 -18.55 4.52
C ARG A 137 -6.11 -18.29 3.18
N LEU A 138 -6.91 -18.00 2.16
CA LEU A 138 -6.41 -17.62 0.84
C LEU A 138 -5.84 -16.20 0.90
N GLU A 139 -4.55 -16.05 0.66
CA GLU A 139 -3.87 -14.73 0.64
C GLU A 139 -3.40 -14.33 -0.77
N SER A 140 -3.39 -15.30 -1.69
CA SER A 140 -2.85 -15.12 -3.05
C SER A 140 -1.42 -14.55 -2.98
N THR A 141 -1.06 -13.64 -3.89
CA THR A 141 0.27 -13.02 -3.98
C THR A 141 0.60 -12.06 -2.85
N PHE A 142 -0.36 -11.61 -2.03
CA PHE A 142 -0.14 -10.53 -1.05
C PHE A 142 0.54 -10.98 0.23
N GLY A 143 0.45 -12.28 0.57
CA GLY A 143 0.89 -12.78 1.88
C GLY A 143 0.15 -12.13 3.05
N TYR A 144 -1.04 -11.57 2.79
CA TYR A 144 -1.90 -10.97 3.82
C TYR A 144 -3.38 -11.07 3.41
N ALA A 145 -4.11 -11.93 4.11
CA ALA A 145 -5.50 -12.27 3.78
C ALA A 145 -6.45 -11.05 3.74
N ASN A 146 -6.27 -10.07 4.63
CA ASN A 146 -7.19 -8.92 4.71
C ASN A 146 -7.08 -7.99 3.50
N VAL A 147 -5.86 -7.77 3.00
CA VAL A 147 -5.62 -6.99 1.78
C VAL A 147 -6.19 -7.69 0.54
N PHE A 148 -6.00 -9.01 0.44
CA PHE A 148 -6.62 -9.80 -0.62
C PHE A 148 -8.17 -9.74 -0.57
N ALA A 149 -8.75 -9.85 0.62
CA ALA A 149 -10.19 -9.72 0.83
C ALA A 149 -10.71 -8.34 0.40
N LEU A 150 -10.00 -7.27 0.75
CA LEU A 150 -10.38 -5.90 0.39
C LEU A 150 -10.36 -5.69 -1.13
N LEU A 151 -9.37 -6.24 -1.83
CA LEU A 151 -9.29 -6.19 -3.29
C LEU A 151 -10.42 -6.97 -3.98
N THR A 152 -10.74 -8.17 -3.49
CA THR A 152 -11.87 -8.96 -4.02
C THR A 152 -13.22 -8.32 -3.69
N ALA A 153 -13.37 -7.65 -2.54
CA ALA A 153 -14.54 -6.85 -2.24
C ALA A 153 -14.67 -5.63 -3.17
N ALA A 154 -13.58 -4.90 -3.41
CA ALA A 154 -13.58 -3.77 -4.35
C ALA A 154 -13.87 -4.22 -5.79
N GLY A 155 -13.28 -5.33 -6.22
CA GLY A 155 -13.55 -5.86 -7.54
C GLY A 155 -14.96 -6.46 -7.67
N LEU A 156 -15.61 -6.92 -6.59
CA LEU A 156 -17.02 -7.30 -6.59
C LEU A 156 -17.90 -6.09 -6.90
N VAL A 157 -17.64 -4.95 -6.25
CA VAL A 157 -18.30 -3.66 -6.54
C VAL A 157 -18.00 -3.23 -7.99
N ALA A 158 -16.76 -3.36 -8.44
CA ALA A 158 -16.37 -3.01 -9.79
C ALA A 158 -17.05 -3.89 -10.86
N SER A 159 -17.19 -5.19 -10.60
CA SER A 159 -17.89 -6.14 -11.47
C SER A 159 -19.36 -5.75 -11.63
N TRP A 160 -20.01 -5.44 -10.52
CA TRP A 160 -21.39 -4.98 -10.54
C TRP A 160 -21.57 -3.69 -11.34
N ARG A 161 -20.69 -2.71 -11.10
CA ARG A 161 -20.70 -1.45 -11.83
C ARG A 161 -20.52 -1.66 -13.34
N SER A 162 -19.57 -2.50 -13.73
CA SER A 162 -19.31 -2.82 -15.15
C SER A 162 -20.47 -3.58 -15.79
N TYR A 163 -21.13 -4.48 -15.05
CA TYR A 163 -22.36 -5.13 -15.51
C TYR A 163 -23.48 -4.11 -15.74
N LYS A 164 -23.73 -3.20 -14.79
CA LYS A 164 -24.78 -2.17 -14.93
C LYS A 164 -24.58 -1.27 -16.15
N ARG A 165 -23.33 -1.00 -16.53
CA ARG A 165 -23.01 -0.15 -17.69
C ARG A 165 -22.99 -0.89 -19.03
N SER A 166 -22.42 -2.10 -19.07
CA SER A 166 -22.26 -2.85 -20.33
C SER A 166 -23.39 -3.83 -20.63
N GLY A 167 -24.10 -4.32 -19.61
CA GLY A 167 -25.04 -5.43 -19.72
C GLY A 167 -24.38 -6.80 -19.95
N ASP A 168 -23.04 -6.87 -19.97
CA ASP A 168 -22.30 -8.09 -20.30
C ASP A 168 -22.33 -9.09 -19.13
N LYS A 169 -22.87 -10.28 -19.40
CA LYS A 169 -23.05 -11.33 -18.41
C LYS A 169 -21.74 -11.89 -17.85
N ARG A 170 -20.59 -11.69 -18.51
CA ARG A 170 -19.29 -12.15 -17.97
C ARG A 170 -18.99 -11.55 -16.59
N TYR A 171 -19.51 -10.36 -16.30
CA TYR A 171 -19.30 -9.71 -15.00
C TYR A 171 -20.05 -10.43 -13.86
N TRP A 172 -21.08 -11.24 -14.14
CA TRP A 172 -21.67 -12.13 -13.14
C TRP A 172 -20.72 -13.24 -12.73
N MET A 173 -19.99 -13.82 -13.69
CA MET A 173 -18.97 -14.81 -13.42
C MET A 173 -17.84 -14.20 -12.57
N LEU A 174 -17.43 -12.97 -12.86
CA LEU A 174 -16.45 -12.25 -12.04
C LEU A 174 -16.96 -11.97 -10.62
N CYS A 175 -18.24 -11.61 -10.45
CA CYS A 175 -18.84 -11.49 -9.11
C CYS A 175 -18.76 -12.83 -8.34
N ALA A 176 -19.08 -13.95 -8.99
CA ALA A 176 -19.05 -15.27 -8.36
C ALA A 176 -17.63 -15.67 -7.95
N ILE A 177 -16.64 -15.50 -8.83
CA ILE A 177 -15.23 -15.79 -8.52
C ILE A 177 -14.76 -14.92 -7.34
N GLN A 178 -15.09 -13.63 -7.33
CA GLN A 178 -14.67 -12.74 -6.26
C GLN A 178 -15.36 -13.01 -4.94
N LEU A 179 -16.62 -13.46 -4.97
CA LEU A 179 -17.30 -13.95 -3.78
C LEU A 179 -16.57 -15.18 -3.22
N VAL A 180 -16.18 -16.14 -4.06
CA VAL A 180 -15.37 -17.29 -3.63
C VAL A 180 -14.05 -16.83 -3.01
N GLY A 181 -13.32 -15.91 -3.66
CA GLY A 181 -12.08 -15.35 -3.12
C GLY A 181 -12.28 -14.67 -1.76
N LEU A 182 -13.30 -13.84 -1.64
CA LEU A 182 -13.66 -13.16 -0.39
C LEU A 182 -13.94 -14.16 0.74
N LEU A 183 -14.71 -15.22 0.46
CA LEU A 183 -15.00 -16.25 1.46
C LEU A 183 -13.75 -17.03 1.88
N LEU A 184 -12.93 -17.43 0.90
CA LEU A 184 -11.70 -18.19 1.16
C LEU A 184 -10.61 -17.36 1.85
N SER A 185 -10.67 -16.02 1.76
CA SER A 185 -9.76 -15.15 2.51
C SER A 185 -9.92 -15.27 4.03
N GLY A 186 -11.08 -15.73 4.51
CA GLY A 186 -11.43 -15.77 5.92
C GLY A 186 -11.45 -14.39 6.60
N SER A 187 -11.45 -13.29 5.84
CA SER A 187 -11.47 -11.93 6.42
C SER A 187 -12.87 -11.54 6.87
N ARG A 188 -13.15 -11.79 8.15
CA ARG A 188 -14.47 -11.56 8.77
C ARG A 188 -14.86 -10.09 8.79
N ALA A 189 -13.90 -9.18 9.06
CA ALA A 189 -14.14 -7.74 9.05
C ALA A 189 -14.60 -7.26 7.67
N VAL A 190 -13.90 -7.66 6.60
CA VAL A 190 -14.28 -7.30 5.22
C VAL A 190 -15.63 -7.92 4.85
N LEU A 191 -15.89 -9.18 5.23
CA LEU A 191 -17.17 -9.84 4.96
C LEU A 191 -18.34 -9.09 5.61
N ILE A 192 -18.21 -8.68 6.87
CA ILE A 192 -19.22 -7.87 7.57
C ILE A 192 -19.44 -6.54 6.83
N LEU A 193 -18.37 -5.85 6.43
CA LEU A 193 -18.47 -4.59 5.70
C LEU A 193 -19.13 -4.77 4.32
N VAL A 194 -18.87 -5.88 3.62
CA VAL A 194 -19.55 -6.22 2.36
C VAL A 194 -21.03 -6.46 2.60
N VAL A 195 -21.42 -7.24 3.63
CA VAL A 195 -22.83 -7.46 3.98
C VAL A 195 -23.55 -6.13 4.26
N VAL A 196 -22.97 -5.32 5.16
CA VAL A 196 -23.52 -4.00 5.51
C VAL A 196 -23.60 -3.10 4.26
N GLY A 197 -22.56 -3.08 3.44
CA GLY A 197 -22.51 -2.31 2.21
C GLY A 197 -23.56 -2.73 1.19
N VAL A 198 -23.80 -4.03 1.03
CA VAL A 198 -24.85 -4.57 0.14
C VAL A 198 -26.23 -4.16 0.64
N ILE A 199 -26.49 -4.28 1.95
CA ILE A 199 -27.77 -3.87 2.55
C ILE A 199 -28.04 -2.38 2.29
N ILE A 200 -27.06 -1.52 2.58
CA ILE A 200 -27.20 -0.07 2.39
C ILE A 200 -27.34 0.25 0.89
N HIS A 201 -26.55 -0.37 0.02
CA HIS A 201 -26.63 -0.15 -1.43
C HIS A 201 -27.99 -0.54 -2.02
N VAL A 202 -28.54 -1.70 -1.61
CA VAL A 202 -29.87 -2.15 -2.02
C VAL A 202 -30.95 -1.19 -1.52
N PHE A 203 -30.85 -0.74 -0.28
CA PHE A 203 -31.80 0.22 0.29
C PHE A 203 -31.78 1.56 -0.46
N MET A 204 -30.58 2.09 -0.74
CA MET A 204 -30.39 3.33 -1.50
C MET A 204 -30.92 3.24 -2.94
N ASN A 205 -30.85 2.05 -3.54
CA ASN A 205 -31.24 1.78 -4.91
C ASN A 205 -32.51 0.91 -5.01
N ARG A 206 -33.41 0.99 -4.01
CA ARG A 206 -34.60 0.12 -3.88
C ARG A 206 -35.58 0.13 -5.07
N GLN A 207 -35.50 1.16 -5.93
CA GLN A 207 -36.32 1.26 -7.14
C GLN A 207 -35.76 0.45 -8.32
N ASP A 208 -34.46 0.12 -8.30
CA ASP A 208 -33.81 -0.66 -9.36
C ASP A 208 -33.97 -2.16 -9.09
N LYS A 209 -34.85 -2.80 -9.87
CA LYS A 209 -35.13 -4.24 -9.79
C LYS A 209 -33.87 -5.10 -9.95
N LYS A 210 -32.91 -4.71 -10.82
CA LYS A 210 -31.68 -5.46 -11.03
C LYS A 210 -30.78 -5.39 -9.80
N THR A 211 -30.64 -4.20 -9.21
CA THR A 211 -29.86 -4.00 -7.98
C THR A 211 -30.44 -4.78 -6.82
N ARG A 212 -31.76 -4.76 -6.64
CA ARG A 212 -32.43 -5.57 -5.63
C ARG A 212 -32.20 -7.06 -5.82
N LEU A 213 -32.42 -7.57 -7.03
CA LEU A 213 -32.26 -9.00 -7.31
C LEU A 213 -30.83 -9.47 -7.01
N MET A 214 -29.82 -8.78 -7.55
CA MET A 214 -28.44 -9.18 -7.29
C MET A 214 -28.07 -9.01 -5.82
N GLY A 215 -28.46 -7.91 -5.18
CA GLY A 215 -28.20 -7.71 -3.76
C GLY A 215 -28.83 -8.79 -2.89
N SER A 216 -30.05 -9.24 -3.19
CA SER A 216 -30.68 -10.39 -2.54
C SER A 216 -29.93 -11.70 -2.77
N VAL A 217 -29.47 -11.97 -4.00
CA VAL A 217 -28.69 -13.17 -4.32
C VAL A 217 -27.36 -13.18 -3.57
N LEU A 218 -26.65 -12.05 -3.57
CA LEU A 218 -25.38 -11.90 -2.87
C LEU A 218 -25.56 -12.04 -1.35
N LEU A 219 -26.59 -11.41 -0.78
CA LEU A 219 -26.90 -11.52 0.64
C LEU A 219 -27.29 -12.96 1.03
N ALA A 220 -28.07 -13.65 0.19
CA ALA A 220 -28.40 -15.05 0.40
C ALA A 220 -27.16 -15.95 0.36
N ALA A 221 -26.27 -15.75 -0.62
CA ALA A 221 -25.02 -16.49 -0.72
C ALA A 221 -24.12 -16.28 0.52
N LEU A 222 -23.99 -15.03 0.99
CA LEU A 222 -23.25 -14.70 2.21
C LEU A 222 -23.89 -15.32 3.46
N LEU A 223 -25.22 -15.28 3.57
CA LEU A 223 -25.96 -15.90 4.69
C LEU A 223 -25.78 -17.42 4.73
N VAL A 224 -25.85 -18.10 3.58
CA VAL A 224 -25.63 -19.55 3.49
C VAL A 224 -24.25 -19.91 4.03
N VAL A 225 -23.22 -19.12 3.69
CA VAL A 225 -21.86 -19.38 4.15
C VAL A 225 -21.71 -19.14 5.64
N VAL A 226 -22.26 -18.04 6.16
CA VAL A 226 -22.29 -17.78 7.61
C VAL A 226 -23.00 -18.91 8.36
N ILE A 227 -24.17 -19.36 7.87
CA ILE A 227 -24.91 -20.47 8.48
C ILE A 227 -24.09 -21.77 8.44
N ALA A 228 -23.47 -22.08 7.31
CA ALA A 228 -22.63 -23.27 7.17
C ALA A 228 -21.47 -23.24 8.16
N GLU A 229 -20.78 -22.10 8.30
CA GLU A 229 -19.68 -21.94 9.26
C GLU A 229 -20.14 -22.08 10.72
N VAL A 230 -21.32 -21.56 11.05
CA VAL A 230 -21.90 -21.69 12.40
C VAL A 230 -22.24 -23.15 12.72
N ILE A 231 -22.79 -23.89 11.76
CA ILE A 231 -23.13 -25.31 11.92
C ILE A 231 -21.86 -26.16 12.09
N THR A 232 -20.83 -25.93 11.28
CA THR A 232 -19.60 -26.73 11.30
C THR A 232 -18.71 -26.41 12.50
N ASN A 233 -18.60 -25.14 12.88
CA ASN A 233 -17.67 -24.68 13.93
C ASN A 233 -18.35 -24.38 15.27
N GLY A 234 -19.65 -24.70 15.43
CA GLY A 234 -20.38 -24.55 16.69
C GLY A 234 -20.42 -23.11 17.23
N GLY A 235 -20.39 -22.12 16.34
CA GLY A 235 -20.38 -20.70 16.70
C GLY A 235 -19.07 -20.15 17.27
N ARG A 236 -17.94 -20.89 17.21
CA ARG A 236 -16.60 -20.37 17.60
C ARG A 236 -16.23 -19.09 16.86
N THR A 237 -16.62 -18.99 15.58
CA THR A 237 -16.49 -17.81 14.73
C THR A 237 -17.00 -16.52 15.41
N PHE A 238 -18.13 -16.56 16.12
CA PHE A 238 -18.65 -15.37 16.80
C PHE A 238 -17.82 -14.93 18.01
N ARG A 239 -17.17 -15.87 18.71
CA ARG A 239 -16.29 -15.55 19.85
C ARG A 239 -14.97 -14.96 19.39
N GLU A 240 -14.51 -15.34 18.21
CA GLU A 240 -13.28 -14.83 17.60
C GLU A 240 -13.48 -13.49 16.86
N ILE A 241 -14.72 -13.05 16.64
CA ILE A 241 -15.06 -11.69 16.16
C ILE A 241 -15.33 -10.73 17.34
N ALA A 242 -15.57 -11.29 18.53
CA ALA A 242 -15.87 -10.48 19.70
C ALA A 242 -14.70 -9.55 20.04
N TRP A 243 -15.01 -8.41 20.67
CA TRP A 243 -13.99 -7.46 21.14
C TRP A 243 -12.90 -8.16 21.94
N ASN A 244 -13.21 -9.17 22.74
CA ASN A 244 -12.25 -9.89 23.57
C ASN A 244 -11.49 -11.02 22.86
N ALA A 245 -11.62 -11.16 21.54
CA ALA A 245 -10.86 -12.14 20.77
C ALA A 245 -9.34 -11.88 20.88
N PRO A 246 -8.49 -12.93 20.91
CA PRO A 246 -7.05 -12.76 21.13
C PRO A 246 -6.36 -11.83 20.13
N GLU A 247 -6.64 -11.95 18.83
CA GLU A 247 -6.06 -11.08 17.80
C GLU A 247 -6.44 -9.61 18.01
N PHE A 248 -7.71 -9.35 18.35
CA PHE A 248 -8.19 -8.00 18.55
C PHE A 248 -7.71 -7.41 19.88
N ALA A 249 -7.57 -8.25 20.92
CA ALA A 249 -6.97 -7.88 22.19
C ALA A 249 -5.50 -7.46 22.02
N LEU A 250 -4.76 -8.18 21.18
CA LEU A 250 -3.38 -7.85 20.85
C LEU A 250 -3.30 -6.54 20.04
N ARG A 251 -4.15 -6.34 19.02
CA ARG A 251 -4.23 -5.07 18.27
C ARG A 251 -4.55 -3.87 19.18
N ARG A 252 -5.40 -4.04 20.20
CA ARG A 252 -5.68 -2.96 21.16
C ARG A 252 -4.45 -2.52 21.94
N ILE A 253 -3.61 -3.45 22.36
CA ILE A 253 -2.36 -3.12 23.05
C ILE A 253 -1.53 -2.23 22.12
N TYR A 254 -1.41 -2.62 20.85
CA TYR A 254 -0.67 -1.84 19.86
C TYR A 254 -1.26 -0.44 19.68
N TRP A 255 -2.58 -0.32 19.63
CA TRP A 255 -3.24 0.99 19.46
C TRP A 255 -3.06 1.89 20.68
N VAL A 256 -3.11 1.33 21.89
CA VAL A 256 -2.90 2.10 23.12
C VAL A 256 -1.45 2.57 23.19
N ASP A 257 -0.49 1.68 22.96
CA ASP A 257 0.94 2.01 22.98
C ASP A 257 1.30 3.00 21.87
N ALA A 258 0.80 2.79 20.66
CA ALA A 258 0.95 3.72 19.54
C ALA A 258 0.32 5.08 19.82
N PHE A 259 -0.82 5.13 20.51
CA PHE A 259 -1.44 6.38 20.89
C PHE A 259 -0.62 7.13 21.95
N HIS A 260 -0.09 6.44 22.96
CA HIS A 260 0.82 7.05 23.93
C HIS A 260 2.09 7.57 23.25
N LEU A 261 2.70 6.78 22.37
CA LEU A 261 3.87 7.22 21.60
C LEU A 261 3.54 8.43 20.73
N TRP A 262 2.36 8.44 20.11
CA TRP A 262 1.90 9.61 19.36
C TRP A 262 1.71 10.83 20.27
N GLN A 263 1.22 10.69 21.50
CA GLN A 263 1.09 11.83 22.42
C GLN A 263 2.46 12.46 22.76
N GLU A 264 3.50 11.65 22.89
CA GLU A 264 4.87 12.13 23.12
C GLU A 264 5.44 12.87 21.89
N HIS A 265 5.03 12.46 20.69
CA HIS A 265 5.54 12.98 19.41
C HIS A 265 4.44 13.63 18.54
N TRP A 266 3.40 14.21 19.14
CA TRP A 266 2.14 14.51 18.44
C TRP A 266 2.27 15.50 17.28
N LEU A 267 3.25 16.41 17.35
CA LEU A 267 3.41 17.49 16.38
C LEU A 267 4.02 17.02 15.07
N LEU A 268 5.16 16.30 15.14
CA LEU A 268 5.97 15.92 13.98
C LEU A 268 6.00 14.41 13.72
N GLY A 269 5.55 13.60 14.67
CA GLY A 269 5.67 12.15 14.61
C GLY A 269 7.10 11.66 14.91
N VAL A 270 7.32 10.39 14.62
CA VAL A 270 8.60 9.66 14.80
C VAL A 270 9.23 9.23 13.47
N GLY A 271 8.64 9.65 12.34
CA GLY A 271 9.01 9.21 11.00
C GLY A 271 8.50 7.81 10.67
N GLY A 272 8.41 7.51 9.37
CA GLY A 272 8.04 6.19 8.87
C GLY A 272 8.97 5.10 9.42
N GLY A 273 8.39 4.02 9.97
CA GLY A 273 9.16 2.93 10.58
C GLY A 273 9.56 3.14 12.04
N GLY A 274 9.38 4.35 12.60
CA GLY A 274 9.72 4.64 14.00
C GLY A 274 9.02 3.73 15.02
N TRP A 275 7.78 3.30 14.73
CA TRP A 275 7.06 2.31 15.55
C TRP A 275 7.86 1.02 15.77
N ALA A 276 8.42 0.45 14.70
CA ALA A 276 9.15 -0.82 14.77
C ALA A 276 10.45 -0.71 15.57
N VAL A 277 11.05 0.48 15.61
CA VAL A 277 12.30 0.74 16.35
C VAL A 277 12.04 1.05 17.82
N LEU A 278 11.07 1.92 18.11
CA LEU A 278 10.79 2.39 19.46
C LEU A 278 9.99 1.37 20.29
N TYR A 279 9.24 0.48 19.64
CA TYR A 279 8.45 -0.54 20.31
C TYR A 279 8.78 -1.97 19.84
N PRO A 280 10.04 -2.44 19.97
CA PRO A 280 10.51 -3.71 19.44
C PRO A 280 10.03 -4.92 20.27
N SER A 281 9.39 -4.69 21.43
CA SER A 281 8.80 -5.74 22.28
C SER A 281 7.63 -6.46 21.60
N VAL A 282 7.16 -5.93 20.47
CA VAL A 282 6.08 -6.48 19.67
C VAL A 282 6.63 -6.83 18.29
N PHE A 283 6.50 -8.10 17.88
CA PHE A 283 6.99 -8.64 16.60
C PHE A 283 6.29 -8.07 15.34
N VAL A 284 5.66 -6.89 15.40
CA VAL A 284 4.88 -6.31 14.30
C VAL A 284 5.49 -4.99 13.82
N ARG A 285 5.65 -4.88 12.50
CA ARG A 285 6.19 -3.68 11.84
C ARG A 285 5.23 -2.48 11.88
N TYR A 286 3.94 -2.71 12.09
CA TYR A 286 2.89 -1.69 11.94
C TYR A 286 1.86 -1.75 13.07
N VAL A 287 1.20 -0.63 13.32
CA VAL A 287 0.21 -0.46 14.41
C VAL A 287 -1.12 -1.19 14.13
N HIS A 288 -1.36 -1.65 12.90
CA HIS A 288 -2.65 -2.21 12.47
C HIS A 288 -3.82 -1.23 12.66
N GLN A 289 -3.56 0.06 12.44
CA GLN A 289 -4.55 1.14 12.39
C GLN A 289 -3.98 2.26 11.52
N GLN A 290 -4.53 2.47 10.33
CA GLN A 290 -3.91 3.33 9.33
C GLN A 290 -3.89 4.83 9.69
N TYR A 291 -4.94 5.35 10.33
CA TYR A 291 -4.99 6.74 10.79
C TYR A 291 -3.93 7.03 11.84
N LEU A 292 -3.77 6.12 12.81
CA LEU A 292 -2.77 6.23 13.87
C LEU A 292 -1.37 6.02 13.32
N GLN A 293 -1.19 5.12 12.35
CA GLN A 293 0.08 4.96 11.63
C GLN A 293 0.51 6.26 10.95
N ILE A 294 -0.38 6.89 10.16
CA ILE A 294 -0.07 8.17 9.50
C ILE A 294 0.22 9.26 10.54
N ALA A 295 -0.53 9.31 11.65
CA ALA A 295 -0.31 10.26 12.72
C ALA A 295 1.04 10.05 13.43
N LEU A 296 1.49 8.81 13.60
CA LEU A 296 2.82 8.49 14.12
C LEU A 296 3.92 8.86 13.14
N ASP A 297 3.72 8.56 11.86
CA ASP A 297 4.76 8.79 10.84
C ASP A 297 4.99 10.29 10.61
N THR A 298 3.93 11.11 10.65
CA THR A 298 3.97 12.52 10.19
C THR A 298 3.42 13.55 11.18
N GLY A 299 3.00 13.12 12.36
CA GLY A 299 2.35 13.97 13.35
C GLY A 299 0.94 14.39 12.95
N VAL A 300 0.41 15.36 13.70
CA VAL A 300 -0.96 15.87 13.52
C VAL A 300 -1.21 16.45 12.13
N PHE A 301 -0.21 17.07 11.51
CA PHE A 301 -0.39 17.73 10.21
C PHE A 301 -0.65 16.74 9.09
N GLY A 302 0.09 15.63 9.03
CA GLY A 302 -0.15 14.62 8.01
C GLY A 302 -1.44 13.84 8.25
N ALA A 303 -1.80 13.59 9.52
CA ALA A 303 -3.11 13.05 9.88
C ALA A 303 -4.26 13.96 9.41
N LEU A 304 -4.16 15.27 9.65
CA LEU A 304 -5.15 16.24 9.19
C LEU A 304 -5.20 16.36 7.67
N ALA A 305 -4.07 16.31 6.97
CA ALA A 305 -4.03 16.31 5.51
C ALA A 305 -4.73 15.07 4.93
N PHE A 306 -4.46 13.89 5.50
CA PHE A 306 -5.09 12.63 5.09
C PHE A 306 -6.60 12.61 5.38
N ILE A 307 -7.02 12.97 6.59
CA ILE A 307 -8.45 13.05 6.95
C ILE A 307 -9.16 14.13 6.13
N GLY A 308 -8.53 15.29 5.95
CA GLY A 308 -9.06 16.40 5.15
C GLY A 308 -9.33 15.99 3.71
N MET A 309 -8.42 15.24 3.09
CA MET A 309 -8.60 14.65 1.75
C MET A 309 -9.88 13.82 1.67
N ILE A 310 -10.07 12.88 2.61
CA ILE A 310 -11.23 11.98 2.65
C ILE A 310 -12.52 12.78 2.85
N VAL A 311 -12.55 13.66 3.84
CA VAL A 311 -13.74 14.45 4.19
C VAL A 311 -14.16 15.36 3.02
N VAL A 312 -13.21 16.05 2.39
CA VAL A 312 -13.51 16.93 1.25
C VAL A 312 -14.09 16.14 0.08
N SER A 313 -13.51 14.98 -0.26
CA SER A 313 -14.02 14.14 -1.34
C SER A 313 -15.41 13.54 -1.00
N ILE A 314 -15.64 13.07 0.23
CA ILE A 314 -16.97 12.57 0.67
C ILE A 314 -18.03 13.67 0.59
N LEU A 315 -17.76 14.86 1.15
CA LEU A 315 -18.70 15.99 1.10
C LEU A 315 -18.98 16.43 -0.33
N GLY A 316 -17.95 16.41 -1.19
CA GLY A 316 -18.09 16.64 -2.63
C GLY A 316 -19.03 15.63 -3.28
N GLY A 317 -18.81 14.34 -3.05
CA GLY A 317 -19.63 13.25 -3.59
C GLY A 317 -21.08 13.29 -3.13
N LEU A 318 -21.32 13.58 -1.83
CA LEU A 318 -22.68 13.69 -1.27
C LEU A 318 -23.47 14.85 -1.90
N ARG A 319 -22.85 16.04 -2.03
CA ARG A 319 -23.49 17.21 -2.65
C ARG A 319 -23.86 16.98 -4.12
N LYS A 320 -23.16 16.07 -4.79
CA LYS A 320 -23.28 15.81 -6.24
C LYS A 320 -24.07 14.54 -6.57
N GLY A 321 -24.46 13.75 -5.57
CA GLY A 321 -25.29 12.57 -5.75
C GLY A 321 -24.54 11.28 -6.06
N SER A 322 -23.20 11.25 -5.94
CA SER A 322 -22.35 10.06 -6.16
C SER A 322 -22.40 9.07 -4.99
N ARG A 323 -23.61 8.72 -4.53
CA ARG A 323 -23.82 8.05 -3.23
C ARG A 323 -23.20 6.66 -3.15
N ASP A 324 -23.19 5.89 -4.25
CA ASP A 324 -22.58 4.55 -4.28
C ASP A 324 -21.06 4.60 -4.11
N ALA A 325 -20.39 5.57 -4.74
CA ALA A 325 -18.95 5.76 -4.59
C ALA A 325 -18.59 6.26 -3.19
N VAL A 326 -19.40 7.16 -2.62
CA VAL A 326 -19.26 7.60 -1.23
C VAL A 326 -19.41 6.42 -0.27
N LEU A 327 -20.40 5.55 -0.47
CA LEU A 327 -20.58 4.35 0.36
C LEU A 327 -19.34 3.45 0.30
N ALA A 328 -18.79 3.21 -0.89
CA ALA A 328 -17.56 2.42 -1.04
C ALA A 328 -16.38 3.04 -0.27
N VAL A 329 -16.19 4.36 -0.36
CA VAL A 329 -15.13 5.06 0.40
C VAL A 329 -15.36 4.98 1.91
N VAL A 330 -16.58 5.19 2.39
CA VAL A 330 -16.91 5.10 3.82
C VAL A 330 -16.61 3.71 4.37
N LEU A 331 -17.02 2.65 3.67
CA LEU A 331 -16.75 1.27 4.10
C LEU A 331 -15.24 0.97 4.09
N PHE A 332 -14.51 1.46 3.09
CA PHE A 332 -13.06 1.36 3.04
C PHE A 332 -12.43 2.06 4.27
N CYS A 333 -12.85 3.30 4.57
CA CYS A 333 -12.40 4.05 5.74
C CYS A 333 -12.68 3.34 7.07
N VAL A 334 -13.83 2.67 7.21
CA VAL A 334 -14.11 1.85 8.40
C VAL A 334 -13.09 0.73 8.52
N HIS A 335 -12.72 0.05 7.43
CA HIS A 335 -11.70 -0.99 7.48
C HIS A 335 -10.31 -0.46 7.86
N LEU A 336 -9.93 0.73 7.37
CA LEU A 336 -8.66 1.39 7.73
C LEU A 336 -8.50 1.67 9.23
N ALA A 337 -9.61 1.73 9.97
CA ALA A 337 -9.59 1.87 11.43
C ALA A 337 -9.19 0.58 12.16
N PHE A 338 -9.04 -0.55 11.46
CA PHE A 338 -8.73 -1.85 12.05
C PHE A 338 -7.51 -2.53 11.41
N ASP A 339 -7.00 -2.01 10.29
CA ASP A 339 -5.92 -2.64 9.54
C ASP A 339 -5.03 -1.65 8.77
N ILE A 340 -3.93 -2.16 8.21
CA ILE A 340 -2.86 -1.42 7.51
C ILE A 340 -2.88 -1.65 6.00
N ASP A 341 -4.07 -1.66 5.39
CA ASP A 341 -4.18 -2.03 3.97
C ASP A 341 -3.41 -1.08 3.05
N LEU A 342 -3.24 0.18 3.47
CA LEU A 342 -2.54 1.18 2.67
C LEU A 342 -1.01 1.04 2.71
N ALA A 343 -0.47 0.10 3.48
CA ALA A 343 0.94 -0.30 3.37
C ALA A 343 1.25 -0.91 1.98
N TYR A 344 0.22 -1.39 1.26
CA TYR A 344 0.32 -1.91 -0.10
C TYR A 344 -0.01 -0.80 -1.11
N PRO A 345 0.96 -0.29 -1.88
CA PRO A 345 0.73 0.80 -2.83
C PRO A 345 -0.39 0.53 -3.83
N LEU A 346 -0.62 -0.73 -4.22
CA LEU A 346 -1.75 -1.11 -5.08
C LEU A 346 -3.11 -0.74 -4.46
N VAL A 347 -3.27 -1.06 -3.17
CA VAL A 347 -4.52 -0.82 -2.42
C VAL A 347 -4.67 0.65 -2.09
N PHE A 348 -3.58 1.33 -1.76
CA PHE A 348 -3.61 2.78 -1.54
C PHE A 348 -3.96 3.53 -2.82
N GLY A 349 -3.40 3.15 -3.96
CA GLY A 349 -3.80 3.79 -5.22
C GLY A 349 -5.23 3.46 -5.65
N LEU A 350 -5.78 2.27 -5.34
CA LEU A 350 -7.22 2.01 -5.47
C LEU A 350 -8.04 3.02 -4.63
N PHE A 351 -7.67 3.21 -3.36
CA PHE A 351 -8.34 4.16 -2.48
C PHE A 351 -8.28 5.59 -3.03
N VAL A 352 -7.10 6.04 -3.48
CA VAL A 352 -6.93 7.35 -4.11
C VAL A 352 -7.74 7.47 -5.40
N MET A 353 -7.76 6.44 -6.25
CA MET A 353 -8.59 6.43 -7.46
C MET A 353 -10.08 6.56 -7.15
N LEU A 354 -10.57 6.00 -6.03
CA LEU A 354 -11.97 6.17 -5.60
C LEU A 354 -12.25 7.62 -5.22
N LEU A 355 -11.37 8.25 -4.43
CA LEU A 355 -11.50 9.67 -4.05
C LEU A 355 -11.46 10.58 -5.29
N THR A 356 -10.49 10.35 -6.18
CA THR A 356 -10.33 11.06 -7.45
C THR A 356 -11.54 10.84 -8.36
N GLY A 357 -12.08 9.63 -8.43
CA GLY A 357 -13.28 9.30 -9.19
C GLY A 357 -14.51 10.07 -8.71
N ILE A 358 -14.70 10.19 -7.39
CA ILE A 358 -15.80 10.98 -6.80
C ILE A 358 -15.69 12.45 -7.21
N GLU A 359 -14.50 13.04 -7.13
CA GLU A 359 -14.31 14.45 -7.52
C GLU A 359 -14.52 14.66 -9.03
N ILE A 360 -14.07 13.74 -9.88
CA ILE A 360 -14.26 13.86 -11.34
C ILE A 360 -15.71 13.74 -11.76
N GLU A 361 -16.47 12.82 -11.14
CA GLU A 361 -17.90 12.69 -11.42
C GLU A 361 -18.70 13.90 -10.94
N GLY A 362 -18.16 14.66 -9.96
CA GLY A 362 -18.86 15.77 -9.30
C GLY A 362 -18.47 17.20 -9.74
N ASP A 363 -17.21 17.46 -10.12
CA ASP A 363 -16.70 18.80 -10.44
C ASP A 363 -16.58 19.06 -11.97
N LYS A 364 -16.84 20.31 -12.40
CA LYS A 364 -16.53 20.74 -13.77
C LYS A 364 -15.00 20.66 -13.92
N ARG A 365 -14.52 19.78 -14.81
CA ARG A 365 -13.08 19.59 -15.07
C ARG A 365 -12.41 20.96 -15.26
N ARG A 366 -11.50 21.31 -14.35
CA ARG A 366 -10.57 22.42 -14.56
C ARG A 366 -9.37 21.87 -15.30
N GLU A 367 -9.51 21.77 -16.61
CA GLU A 367 -8.37 21.50 -17.49
C GLU A 367 -7.53 22.76 -17.58
N ILE A 368 -6.35 22.73 -16.96
CA ILE A 368 -5.42 23.86 -16.97
C ILE A 368 -4.46 23.64 -18.13
N ARG A 369 -4.47 24.57 -19.08
CA ARG A 369 -3.43 24.64 -20.12
C ARG A 369 -2.17 25.27 -19.52
N LEU A 370 -1.07 24.55 -19.60
CA LEU A 370 0.20 24.96 -19.01
C LEU A 370 1.01 25.79 -20.02
N PRO A 371 1.37 27.06 -19.69
CA PRO A 371 2.33 27.80 -20.50
C PRO A 371 3.69 27.10 -20.52
N ARG A 372 4.53 27.43 -21.51
CA ARG A 372 5.83 26.75 -21.71
C ARG A 372 6.74 26.84 -20.48
N SER A 373 6.78 27.99 -19.80
CA SER A 373 7.57 28.19 -18.58
C SER A 373 7.14 27.22 -17.48
N LEU A 374 5.84 27.19 -17.16
CA LEU A 374 5.28 26.32 -16.13
C LEU A 374 5.47 24.83 -16.45
N ARG A 375 5.43 24.43 -17.72
CA ARG A 375 5.74 23.05 -18.13
C ARG A 375 7.17 22.66 -17.78
N VAL A 376 8.14 23.54 -18.02
CA VAL A 376 9.55 23.28 -17.68
C VAL A 376 9.72 23.23 -16.16
N THR A 377 9.10 24.16 -15.43
CA THR A 377 9.15 24.19 -13.96
C THR A 377 8.56 22.92 -13.34
N LEU A 378 7.44 22.40 -13.86
CA LEU A 378 6.82 21.15 -13.37
C LEU A 378 7.54 19.89 -13.86
N ALA A 379 8.22 19.95 -15.01
CA ALA A 379 9.00 18.83 -15.53
C ALA A 379 10.27 18.57 -14.70
N LEU A 380 10.93 19.62 -14.20
CA LEU A 380 12.16 19.51 -13.42
C LEU A 380 12.06 18.58 -12.19
N PRO A 381 11.08 18.76 -11.26
CA PRO A 381 10.94 17.85 -10.13
C PRO A 381 10.57 16.43 -10.57
N CYS A 382 9.85 16.25 -11.69
CA CYS A 382 9.57 14.92 -12.22
C CYS A 382 10.85 14.24 -12.75
N VAL A 383 11.73 14.98 -13.44
CA VAL A 383 13.03 14.44 -13.90
C VAL A 383 13.89 14.04 -12.71
N LEU A 384 13.96 14.89 -11.68
CA LEU A 384 14.69 14.57 -10.44
C LEU A 384 14.10 13.32 -9.78
N ALA A 385 12.78 13.24 -9.63
CA ALA A 385 12.12 12.07 -9.07
C ALA A 385 12.40 10.79 -9.87
N VAL A 386 12.31 10.83 -11.20
CA VAL A 386 12.64 9.68 -12.06
C VAL A 386 14.08 9.23 -11.84
N PHE A 387 15.04 10.16 -11.83
CA PHE A 387 16.44 9.84 -11.59
C PHE A 387 16.64 9.22 -10.20
N THR A 388 16.11 9.87 -9.16
CA THR A 388 16.22 9.41 -7.77
C THR A 388 15.61 8.04 -7.56
N PHE A 389 14.38 7.79 -8.03
CA PHE A 389 13.72 6.49 -7.85
C PHE A 389 14.38 5.39 -8.69
N THR A 390 14.93 5.72 -9.87
CA THR A 390 15.72 4.76 -10.66
C THR A 390 17.02 4.40 -9.94
N TRP A 391 17.71 5.40 -9.39
CA TRP A 391 18.91 5.21 -8.56
C TRP A 391 18.60 4.32 -7.36
N LEU A 392 17.61 4.68 -6.55
CA LEU A 392 17.20 3.89 -5.37
C LEU A 392 16.80 2.46 -5.76
N THR A 393 16.05 2.29 -6.86
CA THR A 393 15.69 0.95 -7.35
C THR A 393 16.93 0.12 -7.64
N ALA A 394 17.92 0.68 -8.35
CA ALA A 394 19.17 -0.02 -8.64
C ALA A 394 19.93 -0.37 -7.35
N SER A 395 20.03 0.55 -6.40
CA SER A 395 20.71 0.33 -5.12
C SER A 395 20.07 -0.78 -4.28
N TYR A 396 18.74 -0.76 -4.11
CA TYR A 396 18.04 -1.80 -3.34
C TYR A 396 17.98 -3.15 -4.08
N ILE A 397 18.17 -3.19 -5.41
CA ILE A 397 18.41 -4.44 -6.13
C ILE A 397 19.78 -5.03 -5.77
N LEU A 398 20.82 -4.20 -5.61
CA LEU A 398 22.14 -4.67 -5.16
C LEU A 398 22.08 -5.21 -3.72
N LEU A 399 21.42 -4.48 -2.80
CA LEU A 399 21.16 -4.96 -1.44
C LEU A 399 20.49 -6.35 -1.44
N ALA A 400 19.38 -6.48 -2.18
CA ALA A 400 18.64 -7.75 -2.24
C ALA A 400 19.43 -8.90 -2.89
N LYS A 401 20.32 -8.60 -3.85
CA LYS A 401 21.26 -9.58 -4.40
C LYS A 401 22.28 -10.02 -3.34
N GLY A 402 22.77 -9.09 -2.52
CA GLY A 402 23.60 -9.36 -1.36
C GLY A 402 22.93 -10.30 -0.36
N GLU A 403 21.71 -9.99 0.08
CA GLU A 403 20.90 -10.84 0.95
C GLU A 403 20.70 -12.25 0.36
N SER A 404 20.39 -12.33 -0.94
CA SER A 404 20.20 -13.61 -1.63
C SER A 404 21.49 -14.43 -1.71
N ALA A 405 22.65 -13.77 -1.79
CA ALA A 405 23.96 -14.42 -1.75
C ALA A 405 24.32 -14.89 -0.33
N ILE A 406 24.02 -14.09 0.71
CA ILE A 406 24.13 -14.51 2.11
C ILE A 406 23.32 -15.79 2.36
N ALA A 407 22.07 -15.83 1.90
CA ALA A 407 21.20 -17.01 2.06
C ALA A 407 21.73 -18.27 1.37
N ARG A 408 22.59 -18.11 0.35
CA ARG A 408 23.29 -19.20 -0.36
C ARG A 408 24.69 -19.47 0.17
N GLN A 409 25.11 -18.73 1.21
CA GLN A 409 26.47 -18.76 1.77
C GLN A 409 27.57 -18.44 0.72
N ASP A 410 27.22 -17.66 -0.30
CA ASP A 410 28.16 -17.18 -1.33
C ASP A 410 28.74 -15.83 -0.87
N TRP A 411 29.73 -15.90 0.04
CA TRP A 411 30.25 -14.73 0.77
C TRP A 411 30.93 -13.70 -0.15
N ASP A 412 31.63 -14.15 -1.19
CA ASP A 412 32.31 -13.27 -2.14
C ASP A 412 31.30 -12.41 -2.91
N LYS A 413 30.26 -13.04 -3.48
CA LYS A 413 29.21 -12.30 -4.17
C LYS A 413 28.38 -11.45 -3.22
N ALA A 414 28.16 -11.90 -1.99
CA ALA A 414 27.46 -11.11 -0.98
C ALA A 414 28.24 -9.82 -0.68
N SER A 415 29.55 -9.93 -0.44
CA SER A 415 30.45 -8.81 -0.18
C SER A 415 30.49 -7.82 -1.35
N GLU A 416 30.67 -8.31 -2.59
CA GLU A 416 30.72 -7.46 -3.79
C GLU A 416 29.44 -6.64 -3.98
N ASN A 417 28.27 -7.27 -3.87
CA ASN A 417 26.99 -6.59 -4.04
C ASN A 417 26.71 -5.61 -2.89
N LEU A 418 27.06 -5.95 -1.65
CA LEU A 418 26.81 -5.09 -0.49
C LEU A 418 27.74 -3.89 -0.43
N HIS A 419 29.02 -4.01 -0.79
CA HIS A 419 29.89 -2.85 -0.93
C HIS A 419 29.45 -1.92 -2.06
N SER A 420 28.95 -2.49 -3.16
CA SER A 420 28.34 -1.69 -4.24
C SER A 420 27.08 -0.96 -3.75
N ALA A 421 26.25 -1.63 -2.94
CA ALA A 421 25.08 -1.01 -2.31
C ALA A 421 25.47 0.09 -1.31
N GLN A 422 26.49 -0.13 -0.48
CA GLN A 422 27.04 0.82 0.50
C GLN A 422 27.48 2.13 -0.17
N ALA A 423 28.18 2.03 -1.30
CA ALA A 423 28.61 3.20 -2.06
C ALA A 423 27.42 4.03 -2.58
N MET A 424 26.28 3.40 -2.84
CA MET A 424 25.07 4.06 -3.37
C MET A 424 24.07 4.47 -2.28
N LEU A 425 24.14 3.86 -1.09
CA LEU A 425 23.26 4.06 0.06
C LEU A 425 24.10 4.33 1.33
N PRO A 426 24.85 5.45 1.40
CA PRO A 426 25.71 5.76 2.54
C PRO A 426 24.96 6.00 3.86
N TRP A 427 23.63 6.14 3.81
CA TRP A 427 22.76 6.31 4.97
C TRP A 427 22.07 5.01 5.42
N SER A 428 22.30 3.88 4.72
CA SER A 428 21.58 2.64 5.00
C SER A 428 22.23 1.88 6.15
N HIS A 429 21.54 1.82 7.28
CA HIS A 429 21.96 0.97 8.39
C HIS A 429 21.78 -0.51 8.04
N ASP A 430 20.84 -0.82 7.15
CA ASP A 430 20.54 -2.18 6.70
C ASP A 430 21.70 -2.79 5.89
N VAL A 431 22.35 -1.99 5.03
CA VAL A 431 23.58 -2.40 4.34
C VAL A 431 24.67 -2.80 5.34
N HIS A 432 24.92 -1.98 6.35
CA HIS A 432 25.92 -2.26 7.38
C HIS A 432 25.57 -3.50 8.21
N TYR A 433 24.28 -3.68 8.55
CA TYR A 433 23.80 -4.89 9.20
C TYR A 433 24.06 -6.16 8.37
N HIS A 434 23.82 -6.10 7.06
CA HIS A 434 24.09 -7.23 6.16
C HIS A 434 25.59 -7.47 5.91
N LEU A 435 26.41 -6.42 5.83
CA LEU A 435 27.87 -6.55 5.77
C LEU A 435 28.43 -7.24 7.02
N ALA A 436 27.91 -6.89 8.20
CA ALA A 436 28.27 -7.58 9.43
C ALA A 436 27.95 -9.08 9.39
N ALA A 437 26.79 -9.45 8.82
CA ALA A 437 26.42 -10.85 8.65
C ALA A 437 27.37 -11.59 7.70
N VAL A 438 27.81 -10.95 6.60
CA VAL A 438 28.82 -11.52 5.69
C VAL A 438 30.13 -11.76 6.40
N TYR A 439 30.65 -10.75 7.11
CA TYR A 439 31.92 -10.87 7.81
C TYR A 439 31.87 -11.89 8.95
N SER A 440 30.75 -11.98 9.68
CA SER A 440 30.55 -13.03 10.69
C SER A 440 30.55 -14.43 10.05
N GLY A 441 29.90 -14.58 8.88
CA GLY A 441 29.92 -15.83 8.10
C GLY A 441 31.32 -16.22 7.64
N MET A 442 32.08 -15.27 7.08
CA MET A 442 33.48 -15.47 6.66
C MET A 442 34.38 -15.84 7.84
N ALA A 443 34.23 -15.17 8.99
CA ALA A 443 34.97 -15.48 10.20
C ALA A 443 34.73 -16.93 10.67
N GLN A 444 33.48 -17.39 10.60
CA GLN A 444 33.12 -18.76 10.95
C GLN A 444 33.64 -19.80 9.94
N SER A 445 33.64 -19.50 8.64
CA SER A 445 34.12 -20.44 7.62
C SER A 445 35.65 -20.54 7.53
N GLU A 446 36.36 -19.42 7.74
CA GLU A 446 37.81 -19.33 7.54
C GLU A 446 38.59 -19.37 8.86
N GLY A 447 37.93 -19.20 10.01
CA GLY A 447 38.56 -19.15 11.33
C GLY A 447 39.43 -17.92 11.55
N ASN A 448 39.17 -16.83 10.83
CA ASN A 448 39.98 -15.60 10.86
C ASN A 448 39.32 -14.52 11.72
N GLU A 449 39.96 -14.18 12.85
CA GLU A 449 39.48 -13.18 13.81
C GLU A 449 39.35 -11.76 13.19
N ALA A 450 40.14 -11.43 12.15
CA ALA A 450 40.06 -10.13 11.49
C ALA A 450 38.68 -9.88 10.83
N TYR A 451 38.00 -10.92 10.36
CA TYR A 451 36.63 -10.79 9.86
C TYR A 451 35.62 -10.58 10.99
N MET A 452 35.86 -11.16 12.17
CA MET A 452 35.01 -10.91 13.33
C MET A 452 35.11 -9.44 13.78
N GLU A 453 36.32 -8.87 13.80
CA GLU A 453 36.53 -7.44 14.09
C GLU A 453 35.76 -6.54 13.11
N LYS A 454 35.83 -6.83 11.81
CA LYS A 454 35.05 -6.12 10.78
C LYS A 454 33.54 -6.25 11.00
N ALA A 455 33.06 -7.45 11.33
CA ALA A 455 31.64 -7.65 11.63
C ALA A 455 31.17 -6.75 12.80
N ILE A 456 31.98 -6.66 13.85
CA ILE A 456 31.72 -5.81 15.01
C ILE A 456 31.75 -4.33 14.62
N GLU A 457 32.69 -3.90 13.78
CA GLU A 457 32.77 -2.53 13.27
C GLU A 457 31.50 -2.15 12.49
N GLU A 458 31.05 -3.00 11.57
CA GLU A 458 29.84 -2.77 10.78
C GLU A 458 28.58 -2.68 11.66
N ILE A 459 28.42 -3.55 12.68
CA ILE A 459 27.32 -3.42 13.64
C ILE A 459 27.43 -2.14 14.47
N LYS A 460 28.63 -1.70 14.84
CA LYS A 460 28.82 -0.41 15.54
C LYS A 460 28.31 0.73 14.66
N ILE A 461 28.66 0.74 13.37
CA ILE A 461 28.18 1.75 12.42
C ILE A 461 26.65 1.73 12.33
N ALA A 462 26.04 0.56 12.09
CA ALA A 462 24.58 0.41 12.04
C ALA A 462 23.91 0.89 13.34
N SER A 463 24.50 0.58 14.50
CA SER A 463 24.01 1.03 15.82
C SER A 463 24.14 2.54 16.03
N THR A 464 25.11 3.21 15.40
CA THR A 464 25.20 4.68 15.45
C THR A 464 24.15 5.36 14.59
N MET A 465 23.72 4.70 13.50
CA MET A 465 22.67 5.20 12.61
C MET A 465 21.29 5.07 13.24
N ILE A 466 21.04 4.01 14.02
CA ILE A 466 19.80 3.82 14.79
C ILE A 466 20.12 3.44 16.25
N PRO A 467 20.44 4.41 17.12
CA PRO A 467 20.80 4.18 18.51
C PRO A 467 19.71 3.48 19.34
N GLU A 468 18.45 3.70 18.98
CA GLU A 468 17.28 3.16 19.67
C GLU A 468 17.04 1.69 19.32
N ASN A 469 17.67 1.16 18.25
CA ASN A 469 17.47 -0.22 17.83
C ASN A 469 17.95 -1.19 18.91
N ARG A 470 17.01 -1.96 19.48
CA ARG A 470 17.30 -2.89 20.57
C ARG A 470 18.16 -4.08 20.13
N SER A 471 17.92 -4.60 18.92
CA SER A 471 18.66 -5.74 18.38
C SER A 471 20.14 -5.42 18.25
N TYR A 472 20.47 -4.24 17.69
CA TYR A 472 21.86 -3.80 17.53
C TYR A 472 22.57 -3.64 18.89
N ARG A 473 21.88 -3.05 19.87
CA ARG A 473 22.40 -2.91 21.23
C ARG A 473 22.63 -4.26 21.93
N GLU A 474 21.75 -5.23 21.72
CA GLU A 474 21.90 -6.57 22.29
C GLU A 474 23.06 -7.34 21.66
N MET A 475 23.23 -7.28 20.33
CA MET A 475 24.38 -7.87 19.64
C MET A 475 25.71 -7.28 20.15
N LEU A 476 25.81 -5.96 20.28
CA LEU A 476 27.03 -5.31 20.81
C LEU A 476 27.30 -5.64 22.28
N LYS A 477 26.27 -5.87 23.10
CA LYS A 477 26.43 -6.32 24.49
C LYS A 477 26.97 -7.74 24.57
N GLN A 478 26.55 -8.63 23.67
CA GLN A 478 27.06 -10.00 23.62
C GLN A 478 28.56 -10.00 23.29
N VAL A 479 28.98 -9.22 22.29
CA VAL A 479 30.40 -9.06 21.93
C VAL A 479 31.23 -8.61 23.13
N LYS A 480 30.81 -7.55 23.85
CA LYS A 480 31.52 -7.05 25.03
C LYS A 480 31.60 -8.06 26.19
N LYS A 481 30.70 -9.02 26.26
CA LYS A 481 30.72 -10.08 27.29
C LYS A 481 31.73 -11.18 26.95
N HIS A 482 32.11 -11.33 25.69
CA HIS A 482 33.13 -12.28 25.25
C HIS A 482 34.55 -11.69 25.28
N GLU A 483 34.68 -10.36 25.29
CA GLU A 483 35.97 -9.66 25.43
C GLU A 483 36.45 -9.51 26.90
N ASN A 484 35.58 -9.75 27.89
CA ASN A 484 35.88 -9.74 29.32
C ASN A 484 35.85 -11.16 29.89
#